data_AF-A0A2V9HVG2-F1
#
_entry.id   AF-A0A2V9HVG2-F1
#
_cell.length_a   1.000
_cell.length_b   1.000
_cell.length_c   1.000
_cell.angle_alpha   90.00
_cell.angle_beta   90.00
_cell.angle_gamma   90.00
#
_symmetry.space_group_name_H-M   'P 1'
#
loop_
_entity.id
_entity.type
_entity.pdbx_description
1 polymer ?
#
loop_
_entity_poly.entity_id
_entity_poly.type
_entity_poly.pdbx_seq_one_letter_code
_entity_poly.pdbx_strand_id
1 'polypeptide(L)'
;MGNKSDSAISRREFARRAAFVSAAASLAPSNLLRSESSAATLPAQQSPNAPKISREGQAEVESRIQSIFAQYGNRLSDAQKADIRRLATEAQPPLDRLRAFATDNGDGPGLYLKPLMEREKKPSPVSAKSKPATVPKNS
;
A
#
# COMPACT_ATOMS: atom_id res chain seq x y z
N MET A 1 0.10 22.61 -45.29
CA MET A 1 -0.12 21.18 -45.04
C MET A 1 0.14 20.91 -43.56
N GLY A 2 -0.89 20.58 -42.79
CA GLY A 2 -0.71 20.21 -41.38
C GLY A 2 -2.00 20.19 -40.60
N ASN A 3 -2.63 19.03 -40.48
CA ASN A 3 -3.71 18.79 -39.53
C ASN A 3 -3.19 17.84 -38.46
N LYS A 4 -2.81 18.38 -37.29
CA LYS A 4 -2.56 17.60 -36.07
C LYS A 4 -3.90 17.46 -35.36
N SER A 5 -4.57 16.32 -35.51
CA SER A 5 -5.71 15.97 -34.65
C SER A 5 -5.15 15.42 -33.34
N ASP A 6 -5.43 16.14 -32.26
CA ASP A 6 -5.16 15.72 -30.89
C ASP A 6 -5.70 14.31 -30.64
N SER A 7 -4.81 13.40 -30.27
CA SER A 7 -5.12 12.01 -29.97
C SER A 7 -5.81 11.90 -28.60
N ALA A 8 -7.06 12.34 -28.51
CA ALA A 8 -7.88 12.11 -27.34
C ALA A 8 -8.33 10.64 -27.31
N ILE A 9 -7.90 9.90 -26.28
CA ILE A 9 -8.27 8.49 -26.09
C ILE A 9 -9.80 8.39 -25.96
N SER A 10 -10.43 7.70 -26.91
CA SER A 10 -11.88 7.51 -26.93
C SER A 10 -12.33 6.55 -25.84
N ARG A 11 -13.42 6.88 -25.11
CA ARG A 11 -14.02 6.02 -24.07
C ARG A 11 -14.32 4.61 -24.59
N ARG A 12 -14.74 4.50 -25.85
CA ARG A 12 -15.03 3.22 -26.52
C ARG A 12 -13.77 2.41 -26.77
N GLU A 13 -12.68 3.08 -27.12
CA GLU A 13 -11.40 2.44 -27.35
C GLU A 13 -10.75 2.00 -26.03
N PHE A 14 -10.84 2.83 -24.99
CA PHE A 14 -10.44 2.48 -23.63
C PHE A 14 -11.22 1.26 -23.12
N ALA A 15 -12.55 1.23 -23.26
CA ALA A 15 -13.37 0.10 -22.83
C ALA A 15 -13.05 -1.19 -23.60
N ARG A 16 -12.80 -1.10 -24.90
CA ARG A 16 -12.34 -2.25 -25.70
C ARG A 16 -11.00 -2.76 -25.20
N ARG A 17 -10.02 -1.88 -25.00
CA ARG A 17 -8.70 -2.26 -24.50
C ARG A 17 -8.78 -2.87 -23.09
N ALA A 18 -9.59 -2.29 -22.19
CA ALA A 18 -9.81 -2.81 -20.85
C ALA A 18 -10.46 -4.21 -20.86
N ALA A 19 -11.48 -4.43 -21.69
CA ALA A 19 -12.14 -5.74 -21.80
C ALA A 19 -11.19 -6.83 -22.28
N PHE A 20 -10.30 -6.54 -23.25
CA PHE A 20 -9.29 -7.50 -23.69
C PHE A 20 -8.22 -7.78 -22.62
N VAL A 21 -7.80 -6.77 -21.86
CA VAL A 21 -6.85 -6.96 -20.74
C VAL A 21 -7.47 -7.76 -19.59
N SER A 22 -8.74 -7.51 -19.26
CA SER A 22 -9.47 -8.28 -18.23
C SER A 22 -9.73 -9.72 -18.65
N ALA A 23 -10.02 -10.00 -19.93
CA ALA A 23 -10.21 -11.36 -20.42
C ALA A 23 -8.91 -12.18 -20.44
N ALA A 24 -7.76 -11.54 -20.70
CA ALA A 24 -6.46 -12.20 -20.62
C ALA A 24 -6.04 -12.51 -19.16
N ALA A 25 -6.47 -11.71 -18.18
CA ALA A 25 -6.18 -11.96 -16.78
C ALA A 25 -6.92 -13.20 -16.20
N SER A 26 -8.09 -13.55 -16.73
CA SER A 26 -8.84 -14.75 -16.32
C SER A 26 -8.37 -16.06 -16.95
N LEU A 27 -7.59 -15.96 -18.05
CA LEU A 27 -6.99 -17.11 -18.74
C LEU A 27 -5.47 -17.17 -18.54
N ALA A 28 -4.90 -16.23 -17.79
CA ALA A 28 -3.53 -16.32 -17.35
C ALA A 28 -3.40 -17.57 -16.46
N PRO A 29 -2.50 -18.51 -16.80
CA PRO A 29 -2.18 -19.59 -15.89
C PRO A 29 -1.76 -18.95 -14.56
N SER A 30 -2.39 -19.34 -13.46
CA SER A 30 -1.95 -19.02 -12.10
C SER A 30 -0.50 -19.46 -11.83
N ASN A 31 0.09 -20.23 -12.76
CA ASN A 31 1.50 -20.57 -12.80
C ASN A 31 2.44 -19.41 -13.19
N LEU A 32 1.97 -18.24 -13.64
CA LEU A 32 2.84 -17.06 -13.83
C LEU A 32 3.05 -16.24 -12.54
N LEU A 33 2.20 -16.42 -11.53
CA LEU A 33 2.42 -15.95 -10.15
C LEU A 33 3.22 -16.97 -9.33
N ARG A 34 3.30 -18.22 -9.81
CA ARG A 34 4.22 -19.21 -9.31
C ARG A 34 5.53 -19.03 -10.05
N SER A 35 6.44 -18.25 -9.49
CA SER A 35 7.85 -18.43 -9.81
C SER A 35 8.15 -19.90 -9.53
N GLU A 36 8.19 -20.73 -10.57
CA GLU A 36 8.78 -22.05 -10.50
C GLU A 36 10.24 -21.78 -10.15
N SER A 37 10.52 -21.88 -8.84
CA SER A 37 11.85 -22.10 -8.33
C SER A 37 12.33 -23.37 -9.01
N SER A 38 13.03 -23.19 -10.13
CA SER A 38 14.00 -24.14 -10.63
C SER A 38 15.12 -24.13 -9.60
N ALA A 39 14.83 -24.74 -8.46
CA ALA A 39 15.80 -25.09 -7.46
C ALA A 39 16.69 -26.14 -8.12
N ALA A 40 17.71 -25.66 -8.83
CA ALA A 40 18.96 -26.39 -8.83
C ALA A 40 19.32 -26.54 -7.35
N THR A 41 19.17 -27.76 -6.84
CA THR A 41 19.60 -28.17 -5.50
C THR A 41 21.11 -28.00 -5.42
N LEU A 42 21.56 -26.77 -5.21
CA LEU A 42 22.84 -26.53 -4.61
C LEU A 42 22.65 -26.84 -3.12
N PRO A 43 23.47 -27.72 -2.52
CA PRO A 43 23.39 -27.96 -1.10
C PRO A 43 23.58 -26.61 -0.41
N ALA A 44 22.52 -26.15 0.26
CA ALA A 44 22.58 -24.99 1.12
C ALA A 44 23.63 -25.32 2.20
N GLN A 45 24.81 -24.73 2.06
CA GLN A 45 25.84 -24.77 3.08
C GLN A 45 25.33 -23.88 4.23
N GLN A 46 24.41 -24.44 5.02
CA GLN A 46 23.96 -23.85 6.26
C GLN A 46 25.18 -23.80 7.18
N SER A 47 25.63 -22.59 7.46
CA SER A 47 26.53 -22.34 8.57
C SER A 47 25.88 -22.92 9.83
N PRO A 48 26.59 -23.67 10.68
CA PRO A 48 26.00 -24.42 11.81
C PRO A 48 25.36 -23.53 12.90
N ASN A 49 25.33 -22.21 12.70
CA ASN A 49 24.84 -21.22 13.64
C ASN A 49 23.73 -20.31 13.07
N ALA A 50 23.10 -20.69 11.96
CA ALA A 50 22.01 -19.91 11.37
C ALA A 50 20.71 -20.01 12.21
N PRO A 51 19.97 -18.90 12.40
CA PRO A 51 18.67 -18.93 13.08
C PRO A 51 17.71 -19.92 12.41
N LYS A 52 17.00 -20.74 13.19
CA LYS A 52 15.95 -21.63 12.68
C LYS A 52 14.75 -20.80 12.21
N ILE A 53 14.74 -20.44 10.93
CA ILE A 53 13.63 -19.74 10.27
C ILE A 53 12.60 -20.78 9.81
N SER A 54 11.31 -20.46 9.93
CA SER A 54 10.20 -21.31 9.45
C SER A 54 10.24 -21.47 7.92
N ARG A 55 9.55 -22.48 7.36
CA ARG A 55 9.48 -22.64 5.89
C ARG A 55 8.86 -21.42 5.20
N GLU A 56 7.83 -20.83 5.80
CA GLU A 56 7.20 -19.61 5.31
C GLU A 56 8.16 -18.42 5.36
N GLY A 57 8.89 -18.26 6.49
CA GLY A 57 9.89 -17.20 6.61
C GLY A 57 11.04 -17.33 5.61
N GLN A 58 11.43 -18.56 5.24
CA GLN A 58 12.44 -18.77 4.19
C GLN A 58 11.94 -18.30 2.82
N ALA A 59 10.69 -18.62 2.46
CA ALA A 59 10.09 -18.16 1.22
C ALA A 59 9.99 -16.63 1.15
N GLU A 60 9.67 -15.98 2.27
CA GLU A 60 9.64 -14.51 2.36
C GLU A 60 11.03 -13.89 2.19
N VAL A 61 12.06 -14.47 2.82
CA VAL A 61 13.45 -14.04 2.68
C VAL A 61 13.89 -14.11 1.21
N GLU A 62 13.64 -15.24 0.55
CA GLU A 62 13.98 -15.44 -0.86
C GLU A 62 13.24 -14.45 -1.76
N SER A 63 11.92 -14.28 -1.55
CA SER A 63 11.10 -13.33 -2.30
C SER A 63 11.62 -11.89 -2.15
N ARG A 64 12.03 -11.49 -0.94
CA ARG A 64 12.60 -10.17 -0.68
C ARG A 64 13.95 -9.99 -1.38
N ILE A 65 14.83 -10.97 -1.29
CA ILE A 65 16.14 -10.95 -1.97
C ILE A 65 15.94 -10.82 -3.48
N GLN A 66 15.04 -11.62 -4.06
CA GLN A 66 14.73 -11.58 -5.48
C GLN A 66 14.21 -10.21 -5.91
N SER A 67 13.30 -9.61 -5.12
CA SER A 67 12.75 -8.28 -5.38
C SER A 67 13.82 -7.19 -5.35
N ILE A 68 14.72 -7.24 -4.36
CA ILE A 68 15.84 -6.28 -4.25
C ILE A 68 16.79 -6.43 -5.44
N PHE A 69 17.13 -7.65 -5.84
CA PHE A 69 18.04 -7.88 -6.95
C PHE A 69 17.41 -7.54 -8.31
N ALA A 70 16.11 -7.76 -8.48
CA ALA A 70 15.40 -7.35 -9.69
C ALA A 70 15.43 -5.82 -9.87
N GLN A 71 15.30 -5.05 -8.79
CA GLN A 71 15.28 -3.59 -8.85
C GLN A 71 16.69 -2.96 -8.85
N TYR A 72 17.61 -3.51 -8.06
CA TYR A 72 18.90 -2.86 -7.76
C TYR A 72 20.12 -3.73 -8.03
N GLY A 73 19.96 -4.98 -8.47
CA GLY A 73 21.04 -5.96 -8.59
C GLY A 73 22.22 -5.52 -9.46
N ASN A 74 21.97 -4.72 -10.50
CA ASN A 74 23.00 -4.21 -11.41
C ASN A 74 23.90 -3.14 -10.76
N ARG A 75 23.46 -2.53 -9.65
CA ARG A 75 24.20 -1.49 -8.92
C ARG A 75 24.99 -2.05 -7.75
N LEU A 76 24.84 -3.35 -7.46
CA LEU A 76 25.38 -3.99 -6.28
C LEU A 76 26.57 -4.88 -6.65
N SER A 77 27.65 -4.76 -5.88
CA SER A 77 28.76 -5.70 -5.94
C SER A 77 28.35 -7.05 -5.36
N ASP A 78 29.12 -8.10 -5.66
CA ASP A 78 28.81 -9.43 -5.15
C ASP A 78 28.96 -9.54 -3.63
N ALA A 79 29.88 -8.77 -3.03
CA ALA A 79 30.00 -8.62 -1.59
C ALA A 79 28.73 -8.00 -0.99
N GLN A 80 28.19 -6.95 -1.61
CA GLN A 80 26.93 -6.32 -1.16
C GLN A 80 25.73 -7.25 -1.32
N LYS A 81 25.67 -8.03 -2.41
CA LYS A 81 24.63 -9.04 -2.60
C LYS A 81 24.69 -10.12 -1.52
N ALA A 82 25.89 -10.61 -1.17
CA ALA A 82 26.06 -11.56 -0.08
C ALA A 82 25.58 -10.98 1.25
N ASP A 83 25.91 -9.72 1.53
CA ASP A 83 25.51 -9.05 2.76
C ASP A 83 23.99 -8.82 2.83
N ILE A 84 23.34 -8.49 1.70
CA ILE A 84 21.87 -8.40 1.61
C ILE A 84 21.21 -9.75 1.94
N ARG A 85 21.75 -10.87 1.45
CA ARG A 85 21.22 -12.20 1.78
C ARG A 85 21.32 -12.48 3.29
N ARG A 86 22.46 -12.15 3.89
CA ARG A 86 22.70 -12.27 5.33
C ARG A 86 21.70 -11.42 6.12
N LEU A 87 21.59 -10.13 5.79
CA LEU A 87 20.69 -9.19 6.46
C LEU A 87 19.21 -9.58 6.31
N ALA A 88 18.79 -10.05 5.13
CA ALA A 88 17.42 -10.53 4.93
C ALA A 88 17.09 -11.73 5.84
N THR A 89 18.04 -12.65 5.98
CA THR A 89 17.93 -13.82 6.87
C THR A 89 17.87 -13.39 8.34
N GLU A 90 18.75 -12.49 8.76
CA GLU A 90 18.80 -11.95 10.13
C GLU A 90 17.56 -11.14 10.51
N ALA A 91 16.94 -10.46 9.54
CA ALA A 91 15.74 -9.66 9.76
C ALA A 91 14.45 -10.50 9.91
N GLN A 92 14.46 -11.77 9.51
CA GLN A 92 13.24 -12.59 9.51
C GLN A 92 12.70 -12.91 10.92
N PRO A 93 13.50 -13.37 11.90
CA PRO A 93 12.99 -13.69 13.24
C PRO A 93 12.27 -12.55 13.99
N PRO A 94 12.74 -11.28 13.99
CA PRO A 94 11.97 -10.20 14.59
C PRO A 94 10.67 -9.90 13.84
N LEU A 95 10.61 -10.07 12.52
CA LEU A 95 9.37 -9.90 11.75
C LEU A 95 8.34 -10.99 12.07
N ASP A 96 8.80 -12.24 12.17
CA ASP A 96 7.93 -13.35 12.57
C ASP A 96 7.36 -13.13 13.97
N ARG A 97 8.18 -12.59 14.90
CA ARG A 97 7.70 -12.19 16.23
C ARG A 97 6.65 -11.08 16.16
N LEU A 98 6.88 -10.03 15.35
CA LEU A 98 5.92 -8.95 15.16
C LEU A 98 4.59 -9.47 14.61
N ARG A 99 4.62 -10.41 13.66
CA ARG A 99 3.43 -11.04 13.09
C ARG A 99 2.68 -11.91 14.09
N ALA A 100 3.39 -12.56 15.02
CA ALA A 100 2.80 -13.41 16.04
C ALA A 100 2.11 -12.65 17.18
N PHE A 101 2.30 -11.33 17.29
CA PHE A 101 1.57 -10.56 18.30
C PHE A 101 0.07 -10.58 18.01
N ALA A 102 -0.69 -11.09 18.97
CA ALA A 102 -2.15 -11.03 18.94
C ALA A 102 -2.57 -9.56 18.98
N THR A 103 -3.17 -9.11 17.89
CA THR A 103 -3.76 -7.78 17.82
C THR A 103 -5.26 -7.94 18.02
N ASP A 104 -5.82 -7.22 18.99
CA ASP A 104 -7.26 -7.06 19.15
C ASP A 104 -7.81 -6.02 18.15
N ASN A 105 -7.29 -6.04 16.92
CA ASN A 105 -7.60 -5.07 15.87
C ASN A 105 -9.03 -5.29 15.35
N GLY A 106 -10.02 -5.02 16.22
CA GLY A 106 -11.43 -4.88 15.87
C GLY A 106 -11.72 -3.55 15.16
N ASP A 107 -10.77 -2.61 15.13
CA ASP A 107 -10.88 -1.40 14.31
C ASP A 107 -10.27 -1.66 12.93
N GLY A 108 -11.16 -1.82 11.95
CA GLY A 108 -10.82 -1.85 10.54
C GLY A 108 -10.14 -0.55 10.09
N PRO A 109 -9.53 -0.54 8.90
CA PRO A 109 -8.94 0.68 8.36
C PRO A 109 -9.97 1.81 8.37
N GLY A 110 -9.61 2.94 8.97
CA GLY A 110 -10.52 4.09 9.10
C GLY A 110 -11.12 4.47 7.75
N LEU A 111 -12.44 4.29 7.60
CA LEU A 111 -13.13 4.42 6.32
C LEU A 111 -13.11 5.85 5.75
N TYR A 112 -12.86 6.84 6.60
CA TYR A 112 -12.77 8.23 6.19
C TYR A 112 -11.96 9.03 7.20
N LEU A 113 -11.16 9.98 6.72
CA LEU A 113 -10.56 11.02 7.53
C LEU A 113 -11.65 12.03 7.90
N LYS A 114 -11.95 12.21 9.19
CA LYS A 114 -12.76 13.33 9.68
C LYS A 114 -11.81 14.48 10.07
N PRO A 115 -11.53 15.44 9.17
CA PRO A 115 -10.76 16.61 9.57
C PRO A 115 -11.51 17.36 10.67
N LEU A 116 -10.82 17.65 11.77
CA LEU A 116 -11.32 18.51 12.84
C LEU A 116 -11.30 19.95 12.32
N MET A 117 -12.34 20.34 11.59
CA MET A 117 -12.55 21.75 11.27
C MET A 117 -13.18 22.40 12.50
N GLU A 118 -12.40 23.22 13.22
CA GLU A 118 -12.96 24.18 14.16
C GLU A 118 -13.89 25.10 13.38
N ARG A 119 -15.21 24.88 13.49
CA ARG A 119 -16.17 25.81 12.92
C ARG A 119 -15.99 27.13 13.65
N GLU A 120 -15.52 28.15 12.92
CA GLU A 120 -15.47 29.50 13.44
C GLU A 120 -16.84 29.86 14.05
N LYS A 121 -16.78 30.31 15.30
CA LYS A 121 -17.95 30.63 16.12
C LYS A 121 -18.66 31.80 15.44
N LYS A 122 -19.85 31.55 14.86
CA LYS A 122 -20.66 32.60 14.22
C LYS A 122 -20.77 33.81 15.16
N PRO A 123 -20.47 35.04 14.70
CA PRO A 123 -20.61 36.22 15.54
C PRO A 123 -22.07 36.37 15.96
N SER A 124 -22.30 36.50 17.27
CA SER A 124 -23.63 36.69 17.83
C SER A 124 -24.21 38.02 17.33
N PRO A 125 -25.48 38.07 16.87
CA PRO A 125 -26.07 39.31 16.42
C PRO A 125 -26.21 40.27 17.61
N VAL A 126 -25.67 41.48 17.44
CA VAL A 126 -25.76 42.56 18.41
C VAL A 126 -27.24 42.94 18.58
N SER A 127 -27.76 42.81 19.80
CA SER A 127 -29.14 43.19 20.14
C SER A 127 -29.35 44.69 19.93
N ALA A 128 -30.23 45.06 18.99
CA ALA A 128 -30.67 46.43 18.82
C ALA A 128 -31.59 46.82 19.98
N LYS A 129 -31.20 47.87 20.73
CA LYS A 129 -31.93 48.44 21.85
C LYS A 129 -33.40 48.69 21.50
N SER A 130 -34.31 48.22 22.35
CA SER A 130 -35.75 48.48 22.27
C SER A 130 -36.06 49.97 22.50
N LYS A 131 -36.96 50.51 21.68
CA LYS A 131 -37.50 51.88 21.76
C LYS A 131 -38.55 51.96 22.89
N PRO A 132 -38.63 53.03 23.70
CA PRO A 132 -39.52 53.06 24.85
C PRO A 132 -40.98 53.43 24.50
N ALA A 133 -41.84 52.88 25.36
CA ALA A 133 -43.29 52.93 25.56
C ALA A 133 -44.14 54.10 25.04
N THR A 134 -45.39 53.76 24.69
CA THR A 134 -46.55 54.65 24.81
C THR A 134 -47.62 53.96 25.66
N VAL A 135 -48.01 54.60 26.77
CA VAL A 135 -49.06 54.17 27.71
C VAL A 135 -50.43 54.61 27.15
N PRO A 136 -51.49 53.77 27.16
CA PRO A 136 -52.83 54.21 26.80
C PRO A 136 -53.57 54.83 28.00
N LYS A 137 -54.26 55.94 27.76
CA LYS A 137 -55.29 56.53 28.64
C LYS A 137 -56.61 55.79 28.40
N ASN A 138 -57.26 55.32 29.46
CA ASN A 138 -58.67 54.93 29.41
C ASN A 138 -59.53 55.94 30.16
N SER A 139 -60.67 56.23 29.53
CA SER A 139 -61.85 56.95 30.03
C SER A 139 -62.67 56.14 31.02
#